data_AF-A0A4W6DLW0-F1
#
_entry.id   AF-A0A4W6DLW0-F1
#
_cell.length_a   1.000
_cell.length_b   1.000
_cell.length_c   1.000
_cell.angle_alpha   90.00
_cell.angle_beta   90.00
_cell.angle_gamma   90.00
#
_symmetry.space_group_name_H-M   'P 1'
#
loop_
_entity.id
_entity.type
_entity.pdbx_description
1 polymer ?
#
loop_
_entity_poly.entity_id
_entity_poly.type
_entity_poly.pdbx_seq_one_letter_code
_entity_poly.pdbx_strand_id
1 'polypeptide(L)'
;TCLQRGSSYCRRFKLYPSAALTVDDVYEIAKLIGAEVEKLIDGYGKESVVGLVPKIVKVLELLESFASRNLCSQAEGRGTTQDLRDDTQELQQKEQQWRRTCEELQVQVQQLQEDREELQSRLKDRVQRQEREVMLKLKQVVDKQRDELRAKVQEITTISKEVEALQEQLDRFMKMNAELRHKQNVLQAQLKSTVERKADMEADLKEKSKEIENLQAQLDRTNSNSSSSPSKTARESTKKPTADQKDPDQPCFTKKEVRDILFERNELKTNLFLVQEELSYYQRHKRLEQNRIFFTRFEPCGLDNDAANL
;
A
#
# COMPACT_ATOMS: atom_id res chain seq x y z
N THR A 1 7.71 12.91 44.77
CA THR A 1 6.94 12.67 46.01
C THR A 1 7.41 11.39 46.66
N CYS A 2 8.41 11.48 47.54
CA CYS A 2 8.78 10.49 48.56
C CYS A 2 9.95 11.09 49.36
N LEU A 3 10.00 10.81 50.68
CA LEU A 3 10.95 11.27 51.71
C LEU A 3 10.49 12.46 52.56
N GLN A 4 9.53 12.20 53.44
CA GLN A 4 9.40 12.90 54.72
C GLN A 4 9.06 11.88 55.81
N ARG A 5 10.09 11.27 56.41
CA ARG A 5 10.04 10.65 57.74
C ARG A 5 11.45 10.62 58.31
N GLY A 6 11.66 11.33 59.42
CA GLY A 6 12.91 11.19 60.16
C GLY A 6 13.10 12.22 61.27
N SER A 7 12.88 11.76 62.50
CA SER A 7 13.50 12.25 63.75
C SER A 7 12.85 13.41 64.51
N SER A 8 11.81 13.07 65.28
CA SER A 8 11.26 13.88 66.37
C SER A 8 11.43 13.19 67.72
N TYR A 9 12.66 12.90 68.18
CA TYR A 9 12.88 12.46 69.57
C TYR A 9 14.26 12.86 70.09
N CYS A 10 14.33 13.96 70.84
CA CYS A 10 15.31 14.14 71.90
C CYS A 10 14.63 14.87 73.08
N ARG A 11 14.13 14.09 74.05
CA ARG A 11 13.65 14.62 75.34
C ARG A 11 14.86 15.11 76.13
N ARG A 12 14.88 16.38 76.48
CA ARG A 12 15.90 16.99 77.34
C ARG A 12 15.52 16.76 78.81
N PHE A 13 16.07 15.72 79.43
CA PHE A 13 16.08 15.59 80.89
C PHE A 13 17.04 16.66 81.45
N LYS A 14 16.51 17.71 82.06
CA LYS A 14 17.31 18.64 82.88
C LYS A 14 17.49 18.00 84.26
N LEU A 15 18.61 17.31 84.46
CA LEU A 15 19.14 17.08 85.81
C LEU A 15 19.75 18.40 86.27
N TYR A 16 19.20 18.99 87.34
CA TYR A 16 19.85 20.09 88.05
C TYR A 16 21.20 19.57 88.59
N PRO A 17 22.32 20.30 88.42
CA PRO A 17 23.58 19.90 89.03
C PRO A 17 23.43 20.07 90.54
N SER A 18 23.39 18.97 91.29
CA SER A 18 23.64 19.03 92.73
C SER A 18 25.05 19.62 92.90
N ALA A 19 25.16 20.77 93.56
CA ALA A 19 26.44 21.42 93.80
C ALA A 19 27.43 20.40 94.37
N ALA A 20 28.60 20.30 93.74
CA ALA A 20 29.64 19.35 94.15
C ALA A 20 30.15 19.76 95.53
N LEU A 21 30.05 18.85 96.51
CA LEU A 21 30.57 19.04 97.86
C LEU A 21 32.07 19.36 97.79
N THR A 22 32.47 20.54 98.25
CA THR A 22 33.88 20.96 98.26
C THR A 22 34.55 20.60 99.57
N VAL A 23 35.88 20.61 99.58
CA VAL A 23 36.68 20.39 100.80
C VAL A 23 36.36 21.46 101.86
N ASP A 24 36.16 22.72 101.44
CA ASP A 24 35.77 23.82 102.33
C ASP A 24 34.40 23.60 103.00
N ASP A 25 33.43 23.04 102.25
CA ASP A 25 32.12 22.68 102.81
C ASP A 25 32.24 21.61 103.92
N VAL A 26 33.18 20.66 103.78
CA VAL A 26 33.45 19.64 104.80
C VAL A 26 34.06 20.26 106.05
N TYR A 27 34.93 21.26 105.91
CA TYR A 27 35.51 22.00 107.06
C TYR A 27 34.46 22.85 107.80
N GLU A 28 33.53 23.50 107.07
CA GLU A 28 32.44 24.25 107.71
C GLU A 28 31.45 23.31 108.44
N ILE A 29 31.12 22.16 107.84
CA ILE A 29 30.33 21.12 108.51
C ILE A 29 31.05 20.60 109.76
N ALA A 30 32.37 20.34 109.69
CA ALA A 30 33.17 19.91 110.82
C ALA A 30 33.14 20.92 111.98
N LYS A 31 33.21 22.21 111.66
CA LYS A 31 33.14 23.31 112.64
C LYS A 31 31.77 23.36 113.34
N LEU A 32 30.68 23.22 112.59
CA LEU A 32 29.33 23.17 113.16
C LEU A 32 29.14 21.95 114.06
N ILE A 33 29.61 20.78 113.63
CA ILE A 33 29.55 19.55 114.43
C ILE A 33 30.42 19.70 115.69
N GLY A 34 31.60 20.29 115.58
CA GLY A 34 32.50 20.56 116.71
C GLY A 34 31.85 21.44 117.78
N ALA A 35 31.15 22.50 117.37
CA ALA A 35 30.44 23.39 118.29
C ALA A 35 29.29 22.69 119.04
N GLU A 36 28.56 21.79 118.38
CA GLU A 36 27.49 21.00 119.03
C GLU A 36 28.05 19.91 119.95
N VAL A 37 29.18 19.29 119.56
CA VAL A 37 29.91 18.34 120.40
C VAL A 37 30.45 19.02 121.66
N GLU A 38 30.94 20.25 121.57
CA GLU A 38 31.42 21.04 122.71
C GLU A 38 30.28 21.34 123.71
N LYS A 39 29.11 21.77 123.22
CA LYS A 39 27.91 21.92 124.07
C LYS A 39 27.49 20.62 124.77
N LEU A 40 27.61 19.48 124.10
CA LEU A 40 27.32 18.17 124.69
C LEU A 40 28.31 17.80 125.80
N ILE A 41 29.59 18.13 125.63
CA ILE A 41 30.63 17.94 126.65
C ILE A 41 30.33 18.81 127.88
N ASP A 42 29.96 20.07 127.68
CA ASP A 42 29.63 21.00 128.78
C ASP A 42 28.38 20.58 129.55
N GLY A 43 27.36 20.04 128.87
CA GLY A 43 26.08 19.68 129.47
C GLY A 43 26.03 18.32 130.17
N TYR A 44 26.66 17.29 129.60
CA TYR A 44 26.53 15.89 130.05
C TYR A 44 27.85 15.28 130.55
N GLY A 45 28.94 16.05 130.51
CA GLY A 45 30.26 15.61 130.89
C GLY A 45 31.00 14.88 129.77
N LYS A 46 32.33 14.99 129.79
CA LYS A 46 33.24 14.49 128.75
C LYS A 46 33.02 13.01 128.42
N GLU A 47 32.80 12.17 129.43
CA GLU A 47 32.67 10.71 129.30
C GLU A 47 31.59 10.26 128.32
N SER A 48 30.53 11.06 128.13
CA SER A 48 29.44 10.73 127.20
C SER A 48 29.83 10.85 125.72
N VAL A 49 30.89 11.59 125.39
CA VAL A 49 31.24 11.93 123.99
C VAL A 49 32.59 11.33 123.55
N VAL A 50 33.41 10.84 124.48
CA VAL A 50 34.76 10.25 124.21
C VAL A 50 34.75 9.20 123.09
N GLY A 51 33.73 8.32 123.04
CA GLY A 51 33.64 7.28 122.02
C GLY A 51 33.05 7.73 120.68
N LEU A 52 32.39 8.89 120.63
CA LEU A 52 31.68 9.40 119.46
C LEU A 52 32.59 10.29 118.58
N VAL A 53 33.41 11.15 119.19
CA VAL A 53 34.31 12.08 118.47
C VAL A 53 35.18 11.37 117.42
N PRO A 54 35.85 10.24 117.73
CA PRO A 54 36.70 9.57 116.74
C PRO A 54 35.92 9.05 115.51
N LYS A 55 34.64 8.66 115.69
CA LYS A 55 33.78 8.20 114.59
C LYS A 55 33.35 9.36 113.69
N ILE A 56 33.04 10.52 114.28
CA ILE A 56 32.71 11.74 113.54
C ILE A 56 33.90 12.19 112.71
N VAL A 57 35.11 12.23 113.30
CA VAL A 57 36.35 12.56 112.59
C VAL A 57 36.55 11.60 111.41
N LYS A 58 36.33 10.30 111.61
CA LYS A 58 36.46 9.30 110.53
C LYS A 58 35.50 9.56 109.35
N VAL A 59 34.27 9.99 109.63
CA VAL A 59 33.29 10.35 108.57
C VAL A 59 33.72 11.62 107.84
N LEU A 60 34.20 12.63 108.56
CA LEU A 60 34.70 13.87 107.96
C LEU A 60 35.94 13.62 107.09
N GLU A 61 36.87 12.77 107.52
CA GLU A 61 38.02 12.33 106.70
C GLU A 61 37.59 11.63 105.40
N LEU A 62 36.57 10.76 105.47
CA LEU A 62 36.03 10.08 104.28
C LEU A 62 35.38 11.08 103.32
N LEU A 63 34.64 12.04 103.84
CA LEU A 63 34.02 13.11 103.04
C LEU A 63 35.07 14.02 102.40
N GLU A 64 36.12 14.39 103.13
CA GLU A 64 37.25 15.17 102.59
C GLU A 64 37.97 14.40 101.47
N SER A 65 38.20 13.09 101.65
CA SER A 65 38.80 12.25 100.61
C SER A 65 37.92 12.14 99.35
N PHE A 66 36.61 12.14 99.52
CA PHE A 66 35.65 12.10 98.42
C PHE A 66 35.58 13.43 97.67
N ALA A 67 35.52 14.55 98.39
CA ALA A 67 35.56 15.89 97.81
C ALA A 67 36.88 16.14 97.04
N SER A 68 38.01 15.71 97.60
CA SER A 68 39.34 15.85 96.98
C SER A 68 39.48 15.05 95.68
N ARG A 69 38.92 13.82 95.62
CA ARG A 69 38.94 13.02 94.39
C ARG A 69 38.07 13.61 93.29
N ASN A 70 36.91 14.17 93.62
CA ASN A 70 36.04 14.83 92.64
C ASN A 70 36.67 16.09 92.02
N LEU A 71 37.45 16.85 92.80
CA LEU A 71 38.26 17.96 92.29
C LEU A 71 39.35 17.48 91.32
N CYS A 72 40.01 16.36 91.63
CA CYS A 72 41.06 15.78 90.77
C CYS A 72 40.49 15.24 89.45
N SER A 73 39.36 14.52 89.49
CA SER A 73 38.70 14.02 88.27
C SER A 73 38.17 15.14 87.36
N GLN A 74 37.81 16.30 87.91
CA GLN A 74 37.48 17.49 87.10
C GLN A 74 38.73 18.19 86.51
N ALA A 75 39.89 18.06 87.17
CA ALA A 75 41.15 18.59 86.66
C ALA A 75 41.71 17.74 85.51
N GLU A 76 41.62 16.41 85.58
CA GLU A 76 42.05 15.50 84.51
C GLU A 76 41.18 15.58 83.24
N GLY A 77 39.91 15.96 83.36
CA GLY A 77 39.01 16.21 82.22
C GLY A 77 39.34 17.47 81.38
N ARG A 78 40.33 18.28 81.79
CA ARG A 78 40.76 19.49 81.05
C ARG A 78 41.79 19.21 79.95
N GLY A 79 42.57 18.14 80.05
CA GLY A 79 43.54 17.76 79.00
C GLY A 79 42.86 17.15 77.77
N THR A 80 41.90 16.23 77.98
CA THR A 80 41.13 15.59 76.91
C THR A 80 40.14 16.51 76.21
N THR A 81 39.74 17.62 76.84
CA THR A 81 38.88 18.62 76.20
C THR A 81 39.61 19.51 75.19
N GLN A 82 40.94 19.52 75.16
CA GLN A 82 41.72 20.24 74.15
C GLN A 82 41.87 19.38 72.88
N ASP A 83 42.29 18.12 73.02
CA ASP A 83 42.41 17.18 71.89
C ASP A 83 41.05 16.91 71.20
N LEU A 84 39.98 16.74 72.00
CA LEU A 84 38.62 16.61 71.45
C LEU A 84 38.14 17.88 70.73
N ARG A 85 38.66 19.06 71.09
CA ARG A 85 38.36 20.34 70.40
C ARG A 85 39.07 20.42 69.06
N ASP A 86 40.32 19.98 69.00
CA ASP A 86 41.10 19.99 67.76
C ASP A 86 40.53 18.96 66.76
N ASP A 87 40.19 17.75 67.22
CA ASP A 87 39.50 16.73 66.42
C ASP A 87 38.12 17.21 65.92
N THR A 88 37.35 17.92 66.75
CA THR A 88 36.06 18.49 66.31
C THR A 88 36.25 19.62 65.29
N GLN A 89 37.31 20.42 65.39
CA GLN A 89 37.62 21.45 64.40
C GLN A 89 38.07 20.83 63.06
N GLU A 90 38.92 19.80 63.08
CA GLU A 90 39.32 19.09 61.86
C GLU A 90 38.15 18.41 61.15
N LEU A 91 37.26 17.78 61.92
CA LEU A 91 36.04 17.18 61.37
C LEU A 91 35.12 18.24 60.77
N GLN A 92 34.99 19.41 61.39
CA GLN A 92 34.22 20.53 60.82
C GLN A 92 34.84 21.05 59.51
N GLN A 93 36.17 21.15 59.42
CA GLN A 93 36.83 21.55 58.19
C GLN A 93 36.62 20.53 57.06
N LYS A 94 36.74 19.23 57.38
CA LYS A 94 36.44 18.14 56.46
C LYS A 94 34.97 18.21 56.02
N GLU A 95 34.03 18.38 56.95
CA GLU A 95 32.59 18.53 56.61
C GLU A 95 32.35 19.72 55.68
N GLN A 96 32.97 20.87 55.93
CA GLN A 96 32.87 22.04 55.05
C GLN A 96 33.47 21.78 53.68
N GLN A 97 34.61 21.08 53.60
CA GLN A 97 35.22 20.69 52.34
C GLN A 97 34.32 19.73 51.56
N TRP A 98 33.80 18.68 52.20
CA TRP A 98 32.84 17.75 51.59
C TRP A 98 31.59 18.50 51.11
N ARG A 99 31.09 19.45 51.90
CA ARG A 99 29.95 20.29 51.53
C ARG A 99 30.23 21.11 50.26
N ARG A 100 31.37 21.81 50.20
CA ARG A 100 31.78 22.56 49.00
C ARG A 100 31.91 21.65 47.78
N THR A 101 32.54 20.48 47.93
CA THR A 101 32.67 19.53 46.80
C THR A 101 31.32 18.98 46.35
N CYS A 102 30.39 18.73 47.28
CA CYS A 102 29.03 18.29 46.94
C CYS A 102 28.26 19.41 46.22
N GLU A 103 28.39 20.66 46.66
CA GLU A 103 27.79 21.83 46.02
C GLU A 103 28.34 22.05 44.60
N GLU A 104 29.67 21.98 44.43
CA GLU A 104 30.33 22.09 43.12
C GLU A 104 29.89 20.98 42.15
N LEU A 105 29.85 19.72 42.62
CA LEU A 105 29.35 18.60 41.82
C LEU A 105 27.86 18.77 41.49
N GLN A 106 27.07 19.31 42.42
CA GLN A 106 25.65 19.58 42.17
C GLN A 106 25.45 20.62 41.06
N VAL A 107 26.26 21.69 41.05
CA VAL A 107 26.26 22.68 39.96
C VAL A 107 26.70 22.04 38.65
N GLN A 108 27.74 21.22 38.65
CA GLN A 108 28.19 20.52 37.43
C GLN A 108 27.10 19.59 36.87
N VAL A 109 26.39 18.86 37.73
CA VAL A 109 25.28 17.99 37.31
C VAL A 109 24.13 18.82 36.74
N GLN A 110 23.80 19.97 37.32
CA GLN A 110 22.79 20.88 36.78
C GLN A 110 23.20 21.42 35.40
N GLN A 111 24.44 21.89 35.26
CA GLN A 111 24.96 22.36 33.98
C GLN A 111 24.90 21.26 32.90
N LEU A 112 25.33 20.05 33.23
CA LEU A 112 25.27 18.92 32.28
C LEU A 112 23.83 18.52 31.94
N GLN A 113 22.87 18.70 32.86
CA GLN A 113 21.45 18.49 32.57
C GLN A 113 20.93 19.54 31.59
N GLU A 114 21.25 20.81 31.81
CA GLU A 114 20.90 21.91 30.90
C GLU A 114 21.52 21.72 29.52
N ASP A 115 22.82 21.42 29.44
CA ASP A 115 23.53 21.14 28.20
C ASP A 115 22.93 19.94 27.47
N ARG A 116 22.53 18.89 28.20
CA ARG A 116 21.86 17.71 27.63
C ARG A 116 20.50 18.09 27.05
N GLU A 117 19.71 18.88 27.75
CA GLU A 117 18.40 19.34 27.27
C GLU A 117 18.55 20.24 26.04
N GLU A 118 19.54 21.15 26.05
CA GLU A 118 19.85 22.00 24.91
C GLU A 118 20.27 21.15 23.69
N LEU A 119 21.21 20.22 23.87
CA LEU A 119 21.66 19.34 22.78
C LEU A 119 20.52 18.46 22.26
N GLN A 120 19.66 17.94 23.14
CA GLN A 120 18.48 17.19 22.75
C GLN A 120 17.49 18.05 21.94
N SER A 121 17.25 19.29 22.36
CA SER A 121 16.39 20.22 21.63
C SER A 121 16.96 20.49 20.24
N ARG A 122 18.27 20.81 20.13
CA ARG A 122 18.97 21.08 18.87
C ARG A 122 18.97 19.89 17.93
N LEU A 123 19.11 18.68 18.45
CA LEU A 123 19.04 17.46 17.64
C LEU A 123 17.64 17.24 17.07
N LYS A 124 16.59 17.33 17.90
CA LYS A 124 15.18 17.25 17.45
C LYS A 124 14.90 18.27 16.35
N ASP A 125 15.37 19.48 16.56
CA ASP A 125 15.24 20.61 15.63
C ASP A 125 15.93 20.37 14.28
N ARG A 126 17.12 19.77 14.29
CA ARG A 126 17.84 19.39 13.07
C ARG A 126 17.12 18.29 12.32
N VAL A 127 16.67 17.24 13.02
CA VAL A 127 15.92 16.12 12.43
C VAL A 127 14.62 16.62 11.80
N GLN A 128 13.84 17.44 12.52
CA GLN A 128 12.60 18.00 11.96
C GLN A 128 12.84 18.87 10.73
N ARG A 129 13.94 19.64 10.68
CA ARG A 129 14.30 20.41 9.48
C ARG A 129 14.62 19.50 8.30
N GLN A 130 15.40 18.44 8.53
CA GLN A 130 15.72 17.44 7.51
C GLN A 130 14.47 16.73 7.00
N GLU A 131 13.57 16.31 7.90
CA GLU A 131 12.30 15.68 7.54
C GLU A 131 11.42 16.60 6.69
N ARG A 132 11.31 17.89 7.04
CA ARG A 132 10.57 18.89 6.25
C ARG A 132 11.20 19.09 4.88
N GLU A 133 12.54 19.14 4.78
CA GLU A 133 13.24 19.29 3.52
C GLU A 133 13.00 18.06 2.60
N VAL A 134 13.11 16.85 3.16
CA VAL A 134 12.82 15.60 2.45
C VAL A 134 11.36 15.57 2.00
N MET A 135 10.42 15.95 2.86
CA MET A 135 9.00 16.02 2.53
C MET A 135 8.73 17.01 1.39
N LEU A 136 9.37 18.18 1.39
CA LEU A 136 9.23 19.15 0.31
C LEU A 136 9.78 18.63 -1.01
N LYS A 137 10.95 17.95 -1.00
CA LYS A 137 11.51 17.32 -2.20
C LYS A 137 10.60 16.21 -2.73
N LEU A 138 10.10 15.35 -1.85
CA LEU A 138 9.15 14.29 -2.22
C LEU A 138 7.86 14.90 -2.79
N LYS A 139 7.31 15.94 -2.16
CA LYS A 139 6.14 16.65 -2.66
C LYS A 139 6.39 17.21 -4.06
N GLN A 140 7.53 17.87 -4.29
CA GLN A 140 7.89 18.39 -5.61
C GLN A 140 7.96 17.29 -6.67
N VAL A 141 8.56 16.14 -6.35
CA VAL A 141 8.63 15.00 -7.28
C VAL A 141 7.24 14.42 -7.55
N VAL A 142 6.42 14.23 -6.51
CA VAL A 142 5.05 13.72 -6.65
C VAL A 142 4.19 14.69 -7.46
N ASP A 143 4.28 16.00 -7.22
CA ASP A 143 3.53 17.00 -7.97
C ASP A 143 3.96 17.01 -9.45
N LYS A 144 5.27 16.94 -9.73
CA LYS A 144 5.78 16.77 -11.11
C LYS A 144 5.25 15.49 -11.77
N GLN A 145 5.32 14.35 -11.09
CA GLN A 145 4.81 13.08 -11.62
C GLN A 145 3.30 13.12 -11.88
N ARG A 146 2.53 13.80 -11.02
CA ARG A 146 1.09 14.01 -11.23
C ARG A 146 0.82 14.85 -12.47
N ASP A 147 1.61 15.89 -12.69
CA ASP A 147 1.44 16.77 -13.85
C ASP A 147 1.88 16.07 -15.15
N GLU A 148 2.96 15.27 -15.10
CA GLU A 148 3.37 14.39 -16.20
C GLU A 148 2.29 13.35 -16.53
N LEU A 149 1.72 12.69 -15.52
CA LEU A 149 0.60 11.76 -15.72
C LEU A 149 -0.60 12.46 -16.34
N ARG A 150 -0.96 13.67 -15.89
CA ARG A 150 -2.05 14.45 -16.48
C ARG A 150 -1.78 14.81 -17.94
N ALA A 151 -0.56 15.24 -18.27
CA ALA A 151 -0.16 15.52 -19.64
C ALA A 151 -0.23 14.26 -20.53
N LYS A 152 0.25 13.11 -20.03
CA LYS A 152 0.17 11.83 -20.73
C LYS A 152 -1.25 11.34 -20.95
N VAL A 153 -2.15 11.53 -19.97
CA VAL A 153 -3.58 11.24 -20.14
C VAL A 153 -4.18 12.12 -21.25
N GLN A 154 -3.85 13.42 -21.28
CA GLN A 154 -4.33 14.31 -22.34
C GLN A 154 -3.80 13.90 -23.73
N GLU A 155 -2.53 13.52 -23.83
CA GLU A 155 -1.92 12.99 -25.06
C GLU A 155 -2.65 11.72 -25.53
N ILE A 156 -2.87 10.75 -24.63
CA ILE A 156 -3.64 9.53 -24.93
C ILE A 156 -5.04 9.88 -25.42
N THR A 157 -5.77 10.77 -24.74
CA THR A 157 -7.13 11.15 -25.17
C THR A 157 -7.17 11.81 -26.54
N THR A 158 -6.10 12.54 -26.91
CA THR A 158 -6.00 13.17 -28.23
C THR A 158 -5.75 12.12 -29.30
N ILE A 159 -4.78 11.22 -29.08
CA ILE A 159 -4.49 10.11 -29.99
C ILE A 159 -5.72 9.19 -30.13
N SER A 160 -6.45 8.89 -29.06
CA SER A 160 -7.68 8.09 -29.12
C SER A 160 -8.73 8.73 -30.04
N LYS A 161 -8.92 10.05 -29.96
CA LYS A 161 -9.84 10.78 -30.86
C LYS A 161 -9.38 10.73 -32.32
N GLU A 162 -8.08 10.82 -32.57
CA GLU A 162 -7.52 10.68 -33.92
C GLU A 162 -7.74 9.27 -34.48
N VAL A 163 -7.55 8.23 -33.66
CA VAL A 163 -7.83 6.83 -34.02
C VAL A 163 -9.31 6.64 -34.33
N GLU A 164 -10.23 7.16 -33.51
CA GLU A 164 -11.67 7.12 -33.76
C GLU A 164 -12.04 7.81 -35.08
N ALA A 165 -11.49 9.01 -35.35
CA ALA A 165 -11.74 9.73 -36.59
C ALA A 165 -11.22 8.97 -37.83
N LEU A 166 -10.04 8.35 -37.74
CA LEU A 166 -9.49 7.52 -38.82
C LEU A 166 -10.31 6.25 -39.04
N GLN A 167 -10.81 5.63 -37.97
CA GLN A 167 -11.69 4.47 -38.05
C GLN A 167 -13.01 4.83 -38.76
N GLU A 168 -13.61 5.99 -38.46
CA GLU A 168 -14.79 6.45 -39.20
C GLU A 168 -14.51 6.68 -40.69
N GLN A 169 -13.34 7.24 -41.03
CA GLN A 169 -12.96 7.42 -42.42
C GLN A 169 -12.82 6.08 -43.14
N LEU A 170 -12.18 5.10 -42.50
CA LEU A 170 -12.06 3.75 -43.03
C LEU A 170 -13.43 3.12 -43.28
N ASP A 171 -14.36 3.23 -42.34
CA ASP A 171 -15.72 2.68 -42.50
C ASP A 171 -16.48 3.34 -43.67
N ARG A 172 -16.31 4.66 -43.86
CA ARG A 172 -16.88 5.37 -45.03
C ARG A 172 -16.29 4.86 -46.34
N PHE A 173 -14.97 4.65 -46.40
CA PHE A 173 -14.31 4.08 -47.58
C PHE A 173 -14.76 2.65 -47.86
N MET A 174 -14.93 1.83 -46.84
CA MET A 174 -15.42 0.45 -46.98
C MET A 174 -16.84 0.42 -47.54
N LYS A 175 -17.73 1.29 -47.07
CA LYS A 175 -19.09 1.45 -47.63
C LYS A 175 -19.04 1.86 -49.10
N MET A 176 -18.25 2.88 -49.44
CA MET A 176 -18.10 3.33 -50.83
C MET A 176 -17.50 2.23 -51.73
N ASN A 177 -16.54 1.45 -51.23
CA ASN A 177 -15.96 0.33 -51.98
C ASN A 177 -17.00 -0.75 -52.26
N ALA A 178 -17.82 -1.10 -51.27
CA ALA A 178 -18.91 -2.06 -51.45
C ALA A 178 -19.94 -1.57 -52.49
N GLU A 179 -20.29 -0.28 -52.45
CA GLU A 179 -21.17 0.33 -53.46
C GLU A 179 -20.57 0.28 -54.87
N LEU A 180 -19.27 0.58 -55.01
CA LEU A 180 -18.58 0.50 -56.30
C LEU A 180 -18.52 -0.93 -56.84
N ARG A 181 -18.24 -1.93 -55.98
CA ARG A 181 -18.30 -3.35 -56.37
C ARG A 181 -19.70 -3.76 -56.80
N HIS A 182 -20.73 -3.31 -56.08
CA HIS A 182 -22.12 -3.57 -56.47
C HIS A 182 -22.44 -2.94 -57.83
N LYS A 183 -22.09 -1.67 -58.05
CA LYS A 183 -22.24 -0.99 -59.35
C LYS A 183 -21.50 -1.72 -60.47
N GLN A 184 -20.27 -2.16 -60.23
CA GLN A 184 -19.48 -2.95 -61.17
C GLN A 184 -20.19 -4.27 -61.53
N ASN A 185 -20.72 -4.99 -60.53
CA ASN A 185 -21.45 -6.24 -60.75
C ASN A 185 -22.73 -6.03 -61.58
N VAL A 186 -23.50 -4.97 -61.28
CA VAL A 186 -24.69 -4.61 -62.05
C VAL A 186 -24.34 -4.30 -63.51
N LEU A 187 -23.33 -3.45 -63.74
CA LEU A 187 -22.89 -3.10 -65.08
C LEU A 187 -22.34 -4.32 -65.84
N GLN A 188 -21.60 -5.21 -65.16
CA GLN A 188 -21.11 -6.44 -65.74
C GLN A 188 -22.24 -7.39 -66.13
N ALA A 189 -23.31 -7.49 -65.31
CA ALA A 189 -24.49 -8.27 -65.64
C ALA A 189 -25.27 -7.69 -66.83
N GLN A 190 -25.44 -6.36 -66.87
CA GLN A 190 -26.04 -5.66 -68.01
C GLN A 190 -25.25 -5.87 -69.30
N LEU A 191 -23.91 -5.79 -69.23
CA LEU A 191 -23.03 -6.07 -70.38
C LEU A 191 -23.18 -7.51 -70.88
N LYS A 192 -23.16 -8.50 -69.99
CA LYS A 192 -23.37 -9.90 -70.38
C LYS A 192 -24.72 -10.11 -71.05
N SER A 193 -25.79 -9.57 -70.45
CA SER A 193 -27.15 -9.70 -70.98
C SER A 193 -27.35 -9.00 -72.33
N THR A 194 -26.66 -7.87 -72.57
CA THR A 194 -26.69 -7.21 -73.89
C THR A 194 -25.89 -7.97 -74.95
N VAL A 195 -24.76 -8.57 -74.57
CA VAL A 195 -23.99 -9.46 -75.44
C VAL A 195 -24.78 -10.71 -75.82
N GLU A 196 -25.45 -11.35 -74.85
CA GLU A 196 -26.32 -12.51 -75.09
C GLU A 196 -27.46 -12.16 -76.07
N ARG A 197 -28.22 -11.09 -75.80
CA ARG A 197 -29.28 -10.64 -76.73
C ARG A 197 -28.75 -10.32 -78.13
N LYS A 198 -27.56 -9.72 -78.23
CA LYS A 198 -26.94 -9.45 -79.53
C LYS A 198 -26.60 -10.75 -80.26
N ALA A 199 -26.04 -11.74 -79.56
CA ALA A 199 -25.74 -13.04 -80.13
C ALA A 199 -27.01 -13.78 -80.61
N ASP A 200 -28.11 -13.70 -79.85
CA ASP A 200 -29.40 -14.27 -80.23
C ASP A 200 -29.94 -13.61 -81.51
N MET A 201 -29.95 -12.27 -81.56
CA MET A 201 -30.40 -11.53 -82.76
C MET A 201 -29.51 -11.81 -83.98
N GLU A 202 -28.20 -11.95 -83.81
CA GLU A 202 -27.28 -12.34 -84.89
C GLU A 202 -27.54 -13.78 -85.38
N ALA A 203 -27.92 -14.70 -84.50
CA ALA A 203 -28.30 -16.06 -84.86
C ALA A 203 -29.61 -16.08 -85.66
N ASP A 204 -30.63 -15.34 -85.20
CA ASP A 204 -31.92 -15.19 -85.89
C ASP A 204 -31.73 -14.58 -87.29
N LEU A 205 -30.93 -13.53 -87.42
CA LEU A 205 -30.60 -12.91 -88.71
C LEU A 205 -29.91 -13.91 -89.66
N LYS A 206 -29.02 -14.77 -89.15
CA LYS A 206 -28.37 -15.82 -89.95
C LYS A 206 -29.36 -16.90 -90.37
N GLU A 207 -30.29 -17.31 -89.50
CA GLU A 207 -31.34 -18.28 -89.85
C GLU A 207 -32.26 -17.72 -90.94
N LYS A 208 -32.74 -16.48 -90.78
CA LYS A 208 -33.56 -15.81 -91.81
C LYS A 208 -32.82 -15.61 -93.12
N SER A 209 -31.53 -15.30 -93.08
CA SER A 209 -30.70 -15.22 -94.30
C SER A 209 -30.64 -16.57 -95.03
N LYS A 210 -30.46 -17.68 -94.30
CA LYS A 210 -30.48 -19.04 -94.88
C LYS A 210 -31.86 -19.44 -95.41
N GLU A 211 -32.95 -19.06 -94.73
CA GLU A 211 -34.31 -19.27 -95.22
C GLU A 211 -34.53 -18.51 -96.55
N ILE A 212 -34.08 -17.25 -96.62
CA ILE A 212 -34.15 -16.44 -97.86
C ILE A 212 -33.34 -17.10 -98.98
N GLU A 213 -32.11 -17.53 -98.71
CA GLU A 213 -31.26 -18.22 -99.69
C GLU A 213 -31.90 -19.51 -100.20
N ASN A 214 -32.52 -20.29 -99.32
CA ASN A 214 -33.24 -21.51 -99.69
C ASN A 214 -34.50 -21.21 -100.53
N LEU A 215 -35.27 -20.18 -100.16
CA LEU A 215 -36.44 -19.75 -100.94
C LEU A 215 -36.03 -19.21 -102.32
N GLN A 216 -34.94 -18.46 -102.41
CA GLN A 216 -34.35 -18.01 -103.67
C GLN A 216 -33.95 -19.20 -104.55
N ALA A 217 -33.23 -20.18 -103.99
CA ALA A 217 -32.85 -21.40 -104.73
C ALA A 217 -34.08 -22.20 -105.23
N GLN A 218 -35.18 -22.24 -104.47
CA GLN A 218 -36.44 -22.85 -104.92
C GLN A 218 -37.12 -22.04 -106.03
N LEU A 219 -37.10 -20.70 -105.93
CA LEU A 219 -37.57 -19.80 -106.99
C LEU A 219 -36.75 -20.00 -108.26
N ASP A 220 -35.43 -20.10 -108.18
CA ASP A 220 -34.56 -20.35 -109.33
C ASP A 220 -34.83 -21.72 -109.97
N ARG A 221 -35.02 -22.78 -109.16
CA ARG A 221 -35.40 -24.12 -109.65
C ARG A 221 -36.77 -24.15 -110.31
N THR A 222 -37.75 -23.42 -109.78
CA THR A 222 -39.08 -23.32 -110.38
C THR A 222 -39.09 -22.45 -111.63
N ASN A 223 -38.26 -21.40 -111.68
CA ASN A 223 -38.09 -20.54 -112.84
C ASN A 223 -37.28 -21.22 -113.97
N SER A 224 -36.30 -22.08 -113.63
CA SER A 224 -35.65 -22.96 -114.61
C SER A 224 -36.63 -24.01 -115.15
N ASN A 225 -37.49 -24.57 -114.30
CA ASN A 225 -38.51 -25.53 -114.72
C ASN A 225 -39.73 -24.90 -115.43
N SER A 226 -39.96 -23.59 -115.28
CA SER A 226 -41.01 -22.85 -116.00
C SER A 226 -40.57 -22.41 -117.41
N SER A 227 -39.27 -22.50 -117.73
CA SER A 227 -38.76 -22.35 -119.10
C SER A 227 -38.97 -23.58 -120.00
N SER A 228 -39.64 -24.62 -119.47
CA SER A 228 -40.12 -25.79 -120.21
C SER A 228 -41.57 -26.14 -119.83
N SER A 229 -42.55 -25.48 -120.47
CA SER A 229 -43.99 -25.79 -120.66
C SER A 229 -44.82 -26.63 -119.64
N PRO A 230 -46.14 -26.36 -119.51
CA PRO A 230 -46.92 -26.59 -118.29
C PRO A 230 -47.58 -27.98 -118.23
N SER A 231 -47.66 -28.59 -117.03
CA SER A 231 -48.62 -29.70 -116.76
C SER A 231 -48.93 -29.88 -115.27
N LYS A 232 -50.22 -29.72 -114.96
CA LYS A 232 -51.06 -30.28 -113.88
C LYS A 232 -50.43 -31.36 -112.98
N THR A 233 -50.68 -31.32 -111.67
CA THR A 233 -51.78 -32.04 -110.99
C THR A 233 -51.60 -32.07 -109.47
N ALA A 234 -52.74 -32.01 -108.79
CA ALA A 234 -52.93 -32.32 -107.38
C ALA A 234 -52.43 -33.72 -107.01
N ARG A 235 -51.87 -33.87 -105.80
CA ARG A 235 -52.19 -35.03 -104.96
C ARG A 235 -51.85 -34.80 -103.49
N GLU A 236 -52.93 -34.71 -102.74
CA GLU A 236 -53.07 -35.10 -101.34
C GLU A 236 -52.63 -36.56 -101.15
N SER A 237 -51.84 -36.82 -100.11
CA SER A 237 -51.69 -38.18 -99.56
C SER A 237 -51.18 -38.15 -98.12
N THR A 238 -52.14 -38.33 -97.23
CA THR A 238 -52.12 -39.06 -95.96
C THR A 238 -50.99 -40.11 -95.86
N LYS A 239 -50.31 -40.15 -94.70
CA LYS A 239 -50.00 -41.38 -93.91
C LYS A 239 -49.00 -41.10 -92.77
N LYS A 240 -49.50 -41.14 -91.53
CA LYS A 240 -48.86 -41.88 -90.43
C LYS A 240 -49.18 -43.37 -90.63
N PRO A 241 -48.58 -44.34 -89.92
CA PRO A 241 -47.38 -44.33 -89.05
C PRO A 241 -46.38 -45.44 -89.46
N THR A 242 -45.17 -45.46 -88.91
CA THR A 242 -44.44 -46.70 -88.61
C THR A 242 -43.26 -46.38 -87.71
N ALA A 243 -43.18 -47.13 -86.61
CA ALA A 243 -42.02 -47.18 -85.75
C ALA A 243 -40.88 -47.85 -86.52
N ASP A 244 -39.72 -47.20 -86.59
CA ASP A 244 -38.46 -47.91 -86.73
C ASP A 244 -37.28 -47.07 -86.23
N GLN A 245 -36.37 -47.76 -85.54
CA GLN A 245 -35.01 -47.37 -85.14
C GLN A 245 -34.79 -46.02 -84.41
N LYS A 246 -34.63 -46.12 -83.08
CA LYS A 246 -33.81 -45.17 -82.33
C LYS A 246 -32.37 -45.26 -82.83
N ASP A 247 -31.97 -44.27 -83.61
CA ASP A 247 -30.59 -43.91 -83.86
C ASP A 247 -29.92 -43.57 -82.49
N PRO A 248 -28.78 -44.19 -82.11
CA PRO A 248 -28.13 -43.92 -80.83
C PRO A 248 -27.69 -42.45 -80.67
N ASP A 249 -27.59 -41.69 -81.77
CA ASP A 249 -27.26 -40.26 -81.78
C ASP A 249 -28.49 -39.34 -81.93
N GLN A 250 -29.72 -39.87 -81.87
CA GLN A 250 -30.93 -39.04 -81.84
C GLN A 250 -30.99 -38.28 -80.51
N PRO A 251 -30.98 -36.93 -80.50
CA PRO A 251 -31.05 -36.17 -79.26
C PRO A 251 -32.35 -36.51 -78.53
N CYS A 252 -32.21 -37.17 -77.37
CA CYS A 252 -33.30 -37.66 -76.52
C CYS A 252 -34.17 -36.55 -75.91
N PHE A 253 -33.77 -35.29 -76.10
CA PHE A 253 -34.40 -34.12 -75.53
C PHE A 253 -34.74 -33.13 -76.63
N THR A 254 -35.93 -32.58 -76.55
CA THR A 254 -36.33 -31.42 -77.34
C THR A 254 -35.48 -30.21 -76.97
N LYS A 255 -35.25 -29.27 -77.91
CA LYS A 255 -34.52 -28.02 -77.64
C LYS A 255 -35.10 -27.23 -76.45
N LYS A 256 -36.40 -27.37 -76.19
CA LYS A 256 -37.07 -26.77 -75.03
C LYS A 256 -36.61 -27.42 -73.72
N GLU A 257 -36.65 -28.75 -73.64
CA GLU A 257 -36.18 -29.49 -72.46
C GLU A 257 -34.70 -29.22 -72.17
N VAL A 258 -33.84 -29.10 -73.19
CA VAL A 258 -32.43 -28.74 -72.98
C VAL A 258 -32.28 -27.34 -72.38
N ARG A 259 -33.10 -26.37 -72.81
CA ARG A 259 -33.10 -25.02 -72.21
C ARG A 259 -33.60 -25.05 -70.76
N ASP A 260 -34.66 -25.79 -70.49
CA ASP A 260 -35.25 -25.90 -69.15
C ASP A 260 -34.25 -26.57 -68.18
N ILE A 261 -33.58 -27.65 -68.61
CA ILE A 261 -32.52 -28.32 -67.84
C ILE A 261 -31.33 -27.38 -67.58
N LEU A 262 -30.91 -26.59 -68.57
CA LEU A 262 -29.82 -25.63 -68.37
C LEU A 262 -30.21 -24.52 -67.40
N PHE A 263 -31.46 -24.08 -67.42
CA PHE A 263 -32.00 -23.10 -66.50
C PHE A 263 -32.01 -23.64 -65.07
N GLU A 264 -32.61 -24.81 -64.86
CA GLU A 264 -32.62 -25.51 -63.56
C GLU A 264 -31.19 -25.76 -63.04
N ARG A 265 -30.27 -26.19 -63.90
CA ARG A 265 -28.86 -26.38 -63.53
C ARG A 265 -28.21 -25.07 -63.06
N ASN A 266 -28.48 -23.95 -63.72
CA ASN A 266 -27.91 -22.66 -63.35
C ASN A 266 -28.50 -22.14 -62.03
N GLU A 267 -29.80 -22.37 -61.80
CA GLU A 267 -30.46 -22.05 -60.54
C GLU A 267 -29.89 -22.88 -59.38
N LEU A 268 -29.79 -24.19 -59.56
CA LEU A 268 -29.18 -25.10 -58.59
C LEU A 268 -27.71 -24.76 -58.30
N LYS A 269 -26.96 -24.32 -59.31
CA LYS A 269 -25.57 -23.87 -59.13
C LYS A 269 -25.49 -22.62 -58.26
N THR A 270 -26.45 -21.71 -58.37
CA THR A 270 -26.53 -20.50 -57.54
C THR A 270 -26.88 -20.86 -56.10
N ASN A 271 -27.88 -21.74 -55.91
CA ASN A 271 -28.27 -22.22 -54.58
C ASN A 271 -27.15 -23.01 -53.89
N LEU A 272 -26.44 -23.87 -54.64
CA LEU A 272 -25.29 -24.61 -54.13
C LEU A 272 -24.18 -23.66 -53.65
N PHE A 273 -23.92 -22.58 -54.39
CA PHE A 273 -22.93 -21.58 -54.02
C PHE A 273 -23.29 -20.88 -52.70
N LEU A 274 -24.56 -20.46 -52.52
CA LEU A 274 -25.04 -19.83 -51.29
C LEU A 274 -24.92 -20.76 -50.08
N VAL A 275 -25.37 -22.00 -50.22
CA VAL A 275 -25.27 -23.01 -49.15
C VAL A 275 -23.80 -23.29 -48.79
N GLN A 276 -22.90 -23.31 -49.77
CA GLN A 276 -21.49 -23.52 -49.53
C GLN A 276 -20.83 -22.33 -48.79
N GLU A 277 -21.27 -21.10 -49.06
CA GLU A 277 -20.86 -19.92 -48.32
C GLU A 277 -21.32 -19.97 -46.86
N GLU A 278 -22.60 -20.30 -46.62
CA GLU A 278 -23.14 -20.47 -45.26
C GLU A 278 -22.39 -21.55 -44.47
N LEU A 279 -22.14 -22.71 -45.08
CA LEU A 279 -21.35 -23.78 -44.46
C LEU A 279 -19.93 -23.30 -44.12
N SER A 280 -19.30 -22.54 -45.00
CA SER A 280 -17.97 -21.97 -44.77
C SER A 280 -17.98 -20.95 -43.61
N TYR A 281 -19.05 -20.15 -43.49
CA TYR A 281 -19.26 -19.23 -42.38
C TYR A 281 -19.39 -20.00 -41.06
N TYR A 282 -20.24 -21.03 -40.99
CA TYR A 282 -20.39 -21.83 -39.76
C TYR A 282 -19.11 -22.59 -39.38
N GLN A 283 -18.35 -23.10 -40.35
CA GLN A 283 -17.05 -23.73 -40.07
C GLN A 283 -16.03 -22.73 -39.51
N ARG A 284 -15.99 -21.50 -40.06
CA ARG A 284 -15.14 -20.43 -39.55
C ARG A 284 -15.58 -19.97 -38.17
N HIS A 285 -16.88 -19.85 -37.93
CA HIS A 285 -17.46 -19.51 -36.64
C HIS A 285 -17.12 -20.56 -35.57
N LYS A 286 -17.34 -21.85 -35.85
CA LYS A 286 -16.97 -22.95 -34.93
C LYS A 286 -15.48 -22.95 -34.61
N ARG A 287 -14.61 -22.66 -35.59
CA ARG A 287 -13.15 -22.55 -35.38
C ARG A 287 -12.79 -21.34 -34.50
N LEU A 288 -13.45 -20.20 -34.70
CA LEU A 288 -13.27 -19.01 -33.88
C LEU A 288 -13.78 -19.22 -32.45
N GLU A 289 -14.91 -19.92 -32.27
CA GLU A 289 -15.41 -20.29 -30.94
C GLU A 289 -14.47 -21.26 -30.23
N GLN A 290 -13.93 -22.26 -30.92
CA GLN A 290 -12.90 -23.15 -30.35
C GLN A 290 -11.64 -22.37 -29.94
N ASN A 291 -11.17 -21.44 -30.78
CA ASN A 291 -10.05 -20.56 -30.44
C ASN A 291 -10.38 -19.62 -29.27
N ARG A 292 -11.62 -19.13 -29.17
CA ARG A 292 -12.08 -18.28 -28.06
C ARG A 292 -12.10 -19.05 -26.75
N ILE A 293 -12.63 -20.27 -26.75
CA ILE A 293 -12.64 -21.16 -25.57
C ILE A 293 -11.20 -21.51 -25.15
N PHE A 294 -10.29 -21.75 -26.11
CA PHE A 294 -8.88 -22.00 -25.84
C PHE A 294 -8.18 -20.78 -25.20
N PHE A 295 -8.42 -19.57 -25.72
CA PHE A 295 -7.86 -18.33 -25.15
C PHE A 295 -8.43 -17.98 -23.77
N THR A 296 -9.74 -18.17 -23.53
CA THR A 296 -10.33 -17.93 -22.20
C THR A 296 -9.87 -18.93 -21.14
N ARG A 297 -9.32 -20.09 -21.54
CA ARG A 297 -8.78 -21.10 -20.62
C ARG A 297 -7.29 -20.93 -20.32
N PHE A 298 -6.64 -19.97 -21.00
CA PHE A 298 -5.23 -19.62 -20.85
C PHE A 298 -5.04 -18.17 -20.37
N GLU A 299 -6.04 -17.55 -19.72
CA GLU A 299 -5.74 -16.44 -18.82
C GLU A 299 -5.14 -17.00 -17.52
N PRO A 300 -3.88 -16.66 -17.17
CA PRO A 300 -3.41 -16.90 -15.82
C PRO A 300 -4.23 -16.00 -14.90
N CYS A 301 -4.91 -16.60 -13.92
CA CYS A 301 -5.54 -15.87 -12.83
C CYS A 301 -4.53 -14.85 -12.28
N GLY A 302 -4.76 -13.57 -12.59
CA GLY A 302 -4.06 -12.46 -11.99
C GLY A 302 -4.34 -12.49 -10.50
N LEU A 303 -3.28 -12.67 -9.74
CA LEU A 303 -3.22 -12.82 -8.29
C LEU A 303 -4.15 -11.84 -7.57
N ASP A 304 -4.97 -12.41 -6.70
CA ASP A 304 -5.59 -11.72 -5.57
C ASP A 304 -4.54 -10.86 -4.87
N ASN A 305 -4.83 -9.57 -4.73
CA ASN A 305 -4.21 -8.71 -3.73
C ASN A 305 -5.31 -7.94 -3.01
N ASP A 306 -6.09 -8.68 -2.23
CA ASP A 306 -6.67 -8.16 -0.99
C ASP A 306 -5.52 -7.98 0.01
N ALA A 307 -4.95 -6.78 0.04
CA ALA A 307 -4.09 -6.35 1.13
C ALA A 307 -4.23 -4.84 1.35
N ALA A 308 -4.99 -4.51 2.39
CA ALA A 308 -4.81 -3.36 3.29
C ALA A 308 -4.98 -1.94 2.71
N ASN A 309 -6.13 -1.32 3.01
CA ASN A 309 -6.23 -0.05 3.73
C ASN A 309 -7.71 0.11 4.18
N LEU A 310 -7.98 0.19 5.49
CA LEU A 310 -8.03 1.43 6.28
C LEU A 310 -9.01 2.46 5.68
#